data_AF-A0A418R4R2-F1
#
_entry.id   AF-A0A418R4R2-F1
#
_cell.length_a   1.000
_cell.length_b   1.000
_cell.length_c   1.000
_cell.angle_alpha   90.00
_cell.angle_beta   90.00
_cell.angle_gamma   90.00
#
_symmetry.space_group_name_H-M   'P 1'
#
loop_
_entity.id
_entity.type
_entity.pdbx_description
1 polymer ?
#
loop_
_entity_poly.entity_id
_entity_poly.type
_entity_poly.pdbx_seq_one_letter_code
_entity_poly.pdbx_strand_id
1 'polypeptide(L)'
;MTELTTTTADGLHITVRMPDNHEWVRESLEKACAAEARRQLEASPAPDPAYSVPRTAELLGLHPETLRDYMRLPGHHPRRLHYVTGESSRGDRVLLSQINDWQHRNRTDAEPVTAPAPRVRGRRPSSRPS
;
A
#
# COMPACT_ATOMS: atom_id res chain seq x y z
N MET A 1 -51.45 14.88 0.46
CA MET A 1 -50.91 16.11 1.03
C MET A 1 -50.75 15.81 2.50
N THR A 2 -49.52 15.81 3.04
CA THR A 2 -49.30 15.35 4.41
C THR A 2 -49.39 16.55 5.36
N GLU A 3 -50.35 16.52 6.29
CA GLU A 3 -50.51 17.56 7.30
C GLU A 3 -49.95 17.07 8.64
N LEU A 4 -48.97 17.78 9.19
CA LEU A 4 -48.47 17.56 10.54
C LEU A 4 -49.05 18.64 11.44
N THR A 5 -49.85 18.23 12.43
CA THR A 5 -50.38 19.14 13.44
C THR A 5 -49.67 18.88 14.76
N THR A 6 -49.10 19.92 15.34
CA THR A 6 -48.49 19.87 16.67
C THR A 6 -49.03 21.02 17.51
N THR A 7 -49.07 20.84 18.83
CA THR A 7 -49.53 21.85 19.77
C THR A 7 -48.35 22.26 20.64
N THR A 8 -47.99 23.55 20.63
CA THR A 8 -46.90 24.06 21.47
C THR A 8 -47.32 24.10 22.94
N ALA A 9 -46.34 24.24 23.85
CA ALA A 9 -46.58 24.26 25.29
C ALA A 9 -47.55 25.36 25.76
N ASP A 10 -47.66 26.46 25.00
CA ASP A 10 -48.58 27.57 25.27
C ASP A 10 -49.99 27.36 24.67
N GLY A 11 -50.29 26.17 24.16
CA GLY A 11 -51.60 25.81 23.62
C GLY A 11 -51.88 26.30 22.19
N LEU A 12 -50.86 26.77 21.46
CA LEU A 12 -51.03 27.16 20.07
C LEU A 12 -51.01 25.93 19.15
N HIS A 13 -52.08 25.75 18.38
CA HIS A 13 -52.16 24.72 17.35
C HIS A 13 -51.45 25.18 16.07
N ILE A 14 -50.40 24.48 15.69
CA ILE A 14 -49.66 24.73 14.45
C ILE A 14 -49.90 23.55 13.52
N THR A 15 -50.55 23.80 12.39
CA THR A 15 -50.72 22.83 11.31
C THR A 15 -49.78 23.19 10.17
N VAL A 16 -48.78 22.34 9.93
CA VAL A 16 -47.86 22.44 8.80
C VAL A 16 -48.34 21.52 7.70
N ARG A 17 -48.73 22.12 6.57
CA ARG A 17 -49.11 21.40 5.36
C ARG A 17 -47.86 21.17 4.51
N MET A 18 -47.49 19.90 4.32
CA MET A 18 -46.38 19.54 3.45
C MET A 18 -46.91 19.02 2.10
N PRO A 19 -46.39 19.52 0.97
CA PRO A 19 -46.72 18.98 -0.34
C PRO A 19 -46.14 17.57 -0.51
N ASP A 20 -46.90 16.66 -1.14
CA ASP A 20 -46.55 15.22 -1.23
C ASP A 20 -45.28 14.92 -2.01
N ASN A 21 -44.86 15.81 -2.89
CA ASN A 21 -43.66 15.64 -3.69
C ASN A 21 -42.48 16.32 -3.02
N HIS A 22 -41.81 15.58 -2.15
CA HIS A 22 -40.67 16.04 -1.37
C HIS A 22 -39.35 15.97 -2.16
N GLU A 23 -39.32 16.49 -3.39
CA GLU A 23 -38.11 16.49 -4.22
C GLU A 23 -36.93 17.16 -3.51
N TRP A 24 -37.20 18.23 -2.76
CA TRP A 24 -36.22 18.94 -1.96
C TRP A 24 -35.67 18.11 -0.80
N VAL A 25 -36.45 17.18 -0.21
CA VAL A 25 -35.99 16.27 0.85
C VAL A 25 -35.06 15.23 0.25
N ARG A 26 -35.44 14.66 -0.90
CA ARG A 26 -34.58 13.72 -1.64
C ARG A 26 -33.26 14.39 -2.01
N GLU A 27 -33.30 15.59 -2.59
CA GLU A 27 -32.10 16.35 -2.95
C GLU A 27 -31.23 16.66 -1.72
N SER A 28 -31.85 16.98 -0.58
CA SER A 28 -31.14 17.23 0.68
C SER A 28 -30.50 15.96 1.25
N LEU A 29 -31.19 14.82 1.18
CA LEU A 29 -30.65 13.52 1.59
C LEU A 29 -29.52 13.07 0.67
N GLU A 30 -29.65 13.25 -0.63
CA GLU A 30 -28.58 12.95 -1.61
C GLU A 30 -27.34 13.81 -1.34
N LYS A 31 -27.52 15.12 -1.08
CA LYS A 31 -26.42 16.02 -0.71
C LYS A 31 -25.76 15.61 0.61
N ALA A 32 -26.55 15.28 1.63
CA ALA A 32 -26.03 14.83 2.92
C ALA A 32 -25.26 13.51 2.79
N CYS A 33 -25.79 12.55 2.03
CA CYS A 33 -25.16 11.26 1.78
C CYS A 33 -23.85 11.42 0.98
N ALA A 34 -23.84 12.28 -0.05
CA ALA A 34 -22.64 12.59 -0.81
C ALA A 34 -21.57 13.29 0.04
N ALA A 35 -21.96 14.19 0.95
CA ALA A 35 -21.04 14.85 1.87
C ALA A 35 -20.43 13.86 2.88
N GLU A 36 -21.23 12.93 3.40
CA GLU A 36 -20.76 11.92 4.34
C GLU A 36 -19.85 10.89 3.65
N ALA A 37 -20.19 10.46 2.43
CA ALA A 37 -19.33 9.58 1.64
C ALA A 37 -17.96 10.21 1.36
N ARG A 38 -17.91 11.53 1.08
CA ARG A 38 -16.65 12.26 0.92
C ARG A 38 -15.84 12.30 2.21
N ARG A 39 -16.46 12.58 3.35
CA ARG A 39 -15.78 12.55 4.66
C ARG A 39 -15.21 11.18 4.98
N GLN A 40 -15.95 10.11 4.68
CA GLN A 40 -15.48 8.74 4.89
C GLN A 40 -14.30 8.39 3.97
N LEU A 41 -14.32 8.82 2.71
CA LEU A 41 -13.21 8.66 1.78
C LEU A 41 -11.96 9.44 2.23
N GLU A 42 -12.12 10.67 2.73
CA GLU A 42 -11.02 11.49 3.25
C GLU A 42 -10.44 10.95 4.57
N ALA A 43 -11.28 10.36 5.42
CA ALA A 43 -10.86 9.75 6.68
C ALA A 43 -10.27 8.34 6.52
N SER A 44 -10.40 7.74 5.34
CA SER A 44 -9.87 6.40 5.09
C SER A 44 -8.34 6.47 4.97
N PRO A 45 -7.58 5.59 5.67
CA PRO A 45 -6.14 5.53 5.50
C PRO A 45 -5.81 5.18 4.04
N ALA A 46 -4.79 5.84 3.49
CA ALA A 46 -4.35 5.58 2.13
C ALA A 46 -4.00 4.09 1.95
N PRO A 47 -4.44 3.45 0.85
CA PRO A 47 -4.15 2.05 0.61
C PRO A 47 -2.64 1.83 0.46
N ASP A 48 -2.16 0.66 0.91
CA ASP A 48 -0.75 0.27 0.80
C ASP A 48 -0.31 0.23 -0.68
N PRO A 49 0.68 1.05 -1.10
CA PRO A 49 1.12 1.10 -2.47
C PRO A 49 1.64 -0.26 -2.98
N ALA A 50 1.19 -0.66 -4.17
CA ALA A 50 1.59 -1.89 -4.83
C ALA A 50 2.49 -1.63 -6.04
N TYR A 51 3.73 -2.12 -6.00
CA TYR A 51 4.73 -1.93 -7.05
C TYR A 51 4.87 -3.16 -7.95
N SER A 52 5.24 -2.96 -9.21
CA SER A 52 5.61 -4.06 -10.11
C SER A 52 6.94 -4.69 -9.69
N VAL A 53 7.20 -5.93 -10.13
CA VAL A 53 8.49 -6.61 -9.91
C VAL A 53 9.70 -5.76 -10.34
N PRO A 54 9.74 -5.17 -11.56
CA PRO A 54 10.87 -4.32 -11.95
C PRO A 54 11.05 -3.11 -11.02
N ARG A 55 9.95 -2.43 -10.65
CA ARG A 55 10.02 -1.28 -9.75
C ARG A 55 10.48 -1.66 -8.36
N THR A 56 10.06 -2.81 -7.86
CA THR A 56 10.50 -3.34 -6.56
C THR A 56 11.99 -3.65 -6.58
N ALA A 57 12.49 -4.23 -7.67
CA ALA A 57 13.90 -4.52 -7.85
C ALA A 57 14.76 -3.24 -7.83
N GLU A 58 14.29 -2.16 -8.49
CA GLU A 58 14.92 -0.84 -8.40
C GLU A 58 14.96 -0.31 -6.96
N LEU A 59 13.84 -0.37 -6.22
CA LEU A 59 13.76 0.09 -4.83
C LEU A 59 14.70 -0.67 -3.90
N LEU A 60 14.94 -1.95 -4.17
CA LEU A 60 15.82 -2.81 -3.37
C LEU A 60 17.28 -2.83 -3.87
N GLY A 61 17.59 -2.20 -5.02
CA GLY A 61 18.92 -2.28 -5.63
C GLY A 61 19.30 -3.69 -6.09
N LEU A 62 18.31 -4.49 -6.53
CA LEU A 62 18.48 -5.88 -6.95
C LEU A 62 18.20 -6.05 -8.45
N HIS A 63 18.69 -7.15 -9.02
CA HIS A 63 18.27 -7.56 -10.37
C HIS A 63 16.83 -8.12 -10.33
N PRO A 64 15.96 -7.84 -11.33
CA PRO A 64 14.59 -8.33 -11.34
C PRO A 64 14.46 -9.87 -11.27
N GLU A 65 15.41 -10.62 -11.83
CA GLU A 65 15.42 -12.08 -11.73
C GLU A 65 15.72 -12.54 -10.30
N THR A 66 16.69 -11.92 -9.63
CA THR A 66 16.99 -12.21 -8.22
C THR A 66 15.78 -11.94 -7.33
N LEU A 67 15.01 -10.88 -7.62
CA LEU A 67 13.75 -10.62 -6.92
C LEU A 67 12.74 -11.75 -7.12
N ARG A 68 12.58 -12.24 -8.35
CA ARG A 68 11.69 -13.38 -8.65
C ARG A 68 12.14 -14.65 -7.96
N ASP A 69 13.44 -14.88 -7.82
CA ASP A 69 13.95 -16.02 -7.07
C ASP A 69 13.55 -15.94 -5.60
N TYR A 70 13.68 -14.76 -4.98
CA TYR A 70 13.19 -14.55 -3.61
C TYR A 70 11.68 -14.74 -3.45
N MET A 71 10.89 -14.41 -4.48
CA MET A 71 9.44 -14.65 -4.49
C MET A 71 9.07 -16.13 -4.61
N ARG A 72 9.89 -16.93 -5.32
CA ARG A 72 9.69 -18.37 -5.54
C ARG A 72 10.11 -19.25 -4.37
N LEU A 73 10.79 -18.69 -3.37
CA LEU A 73 11.22 -19.45 -2.20
C LEU A 73 10.02 -20.08 -1.45
N PRO A 74 10.23 -21.22 -0.77
CA PRO A 74 9.20 -21.85 0.05
C PRO A 74 8.64 -20.89 1.12
N GLY A 75 7.37 -21.07 1.51
CA GLY A 75 6.70 -20.18 2.48
C GLY A 75 7.38 -20.04 3.84
N HIS A 76 8.12 -21.06 4.25
CA HIS A 76 8.88 -21.06 5.49
C HIS A 76 10.30 -20.49 5.34
N HIS A 77 10.72 -20.08 4.13
CA HIS A 77 12.08 -19.60 3.91
C HIS A 77 12.24 -18.17 4.47
N PRO A 78 13.26 -17.89 5.29
CA PRO A 78 13.41 -16.60 5.96
C PRO A 78 13.54 -15.43 4.98
N ARG A 79 14.21 -15.65 3.84
CA ARG A 79 14.39 -14.65 2.77
C ARG A 79 13.25 -14.56 1.75
N ARG A 80 12.13 -15.27 1.96
CA ARG A 80 11.02 -15.21 1.01
C ARG A 80 10.43 -13.79 0.97
N LEU A 81 10.34 -13.23 -0.24
CA LEU A 81 9.62 -11.99 -0.48
C LEU A 81 8.15 -12.32 -0.77
N HIS A 82 7.25 -11.79 0.05
CA HIS A 82 5.82 -11.93 -0.17
C HIS A 82 5.35 -10.96 -1.25
N TYR A 83 4.34 -11.38 -1.99
CA TYR A 83 3.77 -10.63 -3.10
C TYR A 83 2.30 -10.98 -3.27
N VAL A 84 1.58 -10.10 -3.95
CA VAL A 84 0.19 -10.28 -4.37
C VAL A 84 0.21 -10.69 -5.83
N THR A 85 -0.43 -11.81 -6.15
CA THR A 85 -0.64 -12.23 -7.54
C THR A 85 -1.54 -11.21 -8.22
N GLY A 86 -1.05 -10.53 -9.25
CA GLY A 86 -1.86 -9.58 -9.99
C GLY A 86 -2.89 -10.31 -10.87
N GLU A 87 -3.97 -9.61 -11.21
CA GLU A 87 -4.83 -10.03 -12.32
C GLU A 87 -3.97 -10.18 -13.58
N SER A 88 -4.23 -11.23 -14.36
CA SER A 88 -3.33 -11.85 -15.36
C SER A 88 -2.60 -10.90 -16.32
N SER A 89 -3.11 -9.69 -16.56
CA SER A 89 -2.50 -8.68 -17.43
C SER A 89 -1.49 -7.75 -16.75
N ARG A 90 -1.54 -7.58 -15.43
CA ARG A 90 -0.72 -6.58 -14.69
C ARG A 90 0.48 -7.18 -13.97
N GLY A 91 0.58 -8.50 -13.95
CA GLY A 91 1.65 -9.27 -13.31
C GLY A 91 1.68 -9.12 -11.78
N ASP A 92 2.55 -9.91 -11.15
CA ASP A 92 2.74 -9.90 -9.69
C ASP A 92 3.15 -8.53 -9.15
N ARG A 93 2.61 -8.20 -7.97
CA ARG A 93 2.82 -6.93 -7.27
C ARG A 93 3.37 -7.14 -5.88
N VAL A 94 4.24 -6.23 -5.45
CA VAL A 94 4.79 -6.23 -4.09
C VAL A 94 4.33 -4.97 -3.38
N LEU A 95 3.71 -5.14 -2.22
CA LEU A 95 3.23 -4.03 -1.40
C LEU A 95 4.39 -3.35 -0.66
N LEU A 96 4.28 -2.05 -0.36
CA LEU A 96 5.32 -1.31 0.35
C LEU A 96 5.58 -1.89 1.75
N SER A 97 4.52 -2.30 2.47
CA SER A 97 4.67 -3.00 3.75
C SER A 97 5.55 -4.25 3.63
N GLN A 98 5.31 -5.07 2.60
CA GLN A 98 6.06 -6.31 2.37
C GLN A 98 7.52 -6.04 2.02
N ILE A 99 7.82 -4.97 1.28
CA ILE A 99 9.19 -4.53 0.99
C ILE A 99 9.89 -4.16 2.30
N ASN A 100 9.25 -3.35 3.14
CA ASN A 100 9.82 -2.90 4.41
C ASN A 100 10.04 -4.06 5.39
N ASP A 101 9.08 -4.96 5.51
CA ASP A 101 9.18 -6.16 6.36
C ASP A 101 10.31 -7.08 5.90
N TRP A 102 10.44 -7.27 4.59
CA TRP A 102 11.53 -8.05 4.02
C TRP A 102 12.89 -7.37 4.26
N GLN A 103 13.02 -6.06 4.04
CA GLN A 103 14.25 -5.34 4.34
C GLN A 103 14.61 -5.42 5.82
N HIS A 104 13.63 -5.27 6.72
CA HIS A 104 13.88 -5.37 8.15
C HIS A 104 14.39 -6.75 8.54
N ARG A 105 13.78 -7.83 8.03
CA ARG A 105 14.24 -9.20 8.29
C ARG A 105 15.67 -9.44 7.77
N ASN A 106 15.96 -9.01 6.54
CA ASN A 106 17.25 -9.26 5.89
C ASN A 106 18.37 -8.30 6.34
N ARG A 107 18.04 -7.15 6.95
CA ARG A 107 19.03 -6.23 7.53
C ARG A 107 19.79 -6.86 8.70
N THR A 108 19.12 -7.71 9.47
CA THR A 108 19.69 -8.39 10.65
C THR A 108 20.72 -9.45 10.27
N ASP A 109 20.65 -10.00 9.06
CA ASP A 109 21.57 -11.03 8.54
C ASP A 109 22.83 -10.46 7.85
N ALA A 110 22.89 -9.14 7.66
CA ALA A 110 24.02 -8.49 7.01
C ALA A 110 25.13 -8.22 8.04
N GLU A 111 25.88 -9.25 8.44
CA GLU A 111 27.22 -8.97 8.96
C GLU A 111 28.01 -8.24 7.86
N PRO A 112 28.72 -7.14 8.18
CA PRO A 112 29.54 -6.45 7.21
C PRO A 112 30.58 -7.44 6.67
N VAL A 113 30.45 -7.81 5.40
CA VAL A 113 31.48 -8.55 4.68
C VAL A 113 32.73 -7.68 4.73
N THR A 114 33.66 -8.03 5.62
CA THR A 114 34.98 -7.43 5.66
C THR A 114 35.61 -7.75 4.33
N ALA A 115 35.72 -6.76 3.44
CA ALA A 115 36.29 -6.95 2.12
C ALA A 115 37.67 -7.60 2.28
N PRO A 116 37.95 -8.74 1.62
CA PRO A 116 39.26 -9.36 1.72
C PRO A 116 40.31 -8.36 1.22
N ALA A 117 41.34 -8.15 2.04
CA ALA A 117 42.42 -7.21 1.75
C ALA A 117 42.95 -7.41 0.32
N PRO A 118 43.27 -6.33 -0.41
CA PRO A 118 43.75 -6.43 -1.78
C PRO A 118 44.98 -7.33 -1.81
N ARG A 119 44.89 -8.46 -2.54
CA ARG A 119 46.03 -9.36 -2.75
C ARG A 119 47.09 -8.61 -3.53
N VAL A 120 48.10 -8.09 -2.84
CA VAL A 120 49.29 -7.50 -3.45
C VAL A 120 49.95 -8.59 -4.28
N ARG A 121 49.88 -8.45 -5.60
CA ARG A 121 50.45 -9.39 -6.56
C ARG A 121 51.97 -9.32 -6.43
N GLY A 122 52.54 -10.25 -5.68
CA GLY A 122 53.99 -10.38 -5.47
C GLY A 122 54.73 -10.47 -6.80
N ARG A 123 55.60 -9.50 -7.04
CA ARG A 123 56.54 -9.43 -8.17
C ARG A 123 57.54 -10.59 -8.04
N ARG A 124 57.49 -11.57 -8.95
CA ARG A 124 58.51 -12.62 -9.05
C ARG A 124 59.88 -11.98 -9.36
N PRO A 125 60.95 -12.26 -8.60
CA PRO A 125 62.30 -11.87 -9.00
C PRO A 125 62.77 -12.79 -10.13
N SER A 126 63.11 -12.20 -11.28
CA SER A 126 63.75 -12.89 -12.39
C SER A 126 65.21 -13.20 -12.04
N SER A 127 65.51 -14.44 -11.68
CA SER A 127 66.87 -14.96 -11.59
C SER A 127 67.45 -15.14 -13.01
N ARG A 128 68.51 -14.40 -13.30
CA ARG A 128 69.30 -14.42 -14.54
C ARG A 128 70.54 -15.31 -14.32
N PRO A 129 70.85 -16.29 -15.18
CA PRO A 129 72.16 -16.92 -15.16
C PRO A 129 73.13 -16.27 -16.16
N SER A 130 74.40 -16.28 -15.77
CA SER A 130 75.60 -15.95 -16.55
C SER A 130 75.98 -17.06 -17.53
#